data_AF-A0ABD7U4Q8-F1
#
_entry.id   AF-A0ABD7U4Q8-F1
#
_cell.length_a   1.000
_cell.length_b   1.000
_cell.length_c   1.000
_cell.angle_alpha   90.00
_cell.angle_beta   90.00
_cell.angle_gamma   90.00
#
_symmetry.space_group_name_H-M   'P 1'
#
loop_
_entity.id
_entity.type
_entity.pdbx_description
1 polymer ?
#
loop_
_entity_poly.entity_id
_entity_poly.type
_entity_poly.pdbx_seq_one_letter_code
_entity_poly.pdbx_strand_id
1 'polypeptide(L)'
;MKKIEFYPGINLDKAYQELQDNAPCYGEFNEKTLYSTDSLDEVFVKVTGKSKVEHDEYIRKIHEEYDRKEAEFKAKIPQLTEDYRKRARGIIPEEHLKYWDEIVPIRLNDLYHGMELDCWLAFIEILNDTSKKELERFERCRSLFSKQGHSGMSAGLVFSGLKRFHPLGEMLVSYINDSIKA
;
A
#
# COMPACT_ATOMS: atom_id res chain seq x y z
N MET A 1 39.03 14.63 5.37
CA MET A 1 38.07 13.56 5.70
C MET A 1 37.69 12.84 4.43
N LYS A 2 37.60 11.51 4.46
CA LYS A 2 37.14 10.70 3.33
C LYS A 2 35.60 10.70 3.28
N LYS A 3 35.00 10.73 2.09
CA LYS A 3 33.56 10.46 1.93
C LYS A 3 33.31 8.95 2.00
N ILE A 4 32.34 8.53 2.80
CA ILE A 4 31.80 7.15 2.79
C ILE A 4 30.38 7.16 2.23
N GLU A 5 29.98 6.03 1.65
CA GLU A 5 28.63 5.83 1.15
C GLU A 5 27.84 4.96 2.13
N PHE A 6 26.63 5.41 2.45
CA PHE A 6 25.71 4.68 3.31
C PHE A 6 24.90 3.68 2.48
N TYR A 7 24.71 2.48 3.01
CA TYR A 7 23.89 1.47 2.35
C TYR A 7 22.41 1.92 2.24
N PRO A 8 21.73 1.74 1.09
CA PRO A 8 20.31 2.08 0.96
C PRO A 8 19.43 1.37 2.00
N GLY A 9 18.60 2.14 2.72
CA GLY A 9 17.71 1.60 3.76
C GLY A 9 18.34 1.47 5.14
N ILE A 10 19.56 1.96 5.35
CA ILE A 10 20.15 2.12 6.68
C ILE A 10 19.41 3.20 7.49
N ASN A 11 19.33 3.01 8.81
CA ASN A 11 18.76 4.02 9.72
C ASN A 11 19.86 4.95 10.26
N LEU A 12 19.45 6.05 10.91
CA LEU A 12 20.38 7.06 11.41
C LEU A 12 21.36 6.52 12.47
N ASP A 13 20.93 5.60 13.33
CA ASP A 13 21.82 4.96 14.32
C ASP A 13 22.97 4.20 13.65
N LYS A 14 22.66 3.40 12.62
CA LYS A 14 23.67 2.65 11.89
C LYS A 14 24.54 3.56 11.03
N ALA A 15 23.96 4.59 10.40
CA ALA A 15 24.74 5.58 9.66
C ALA A 15 25.73 6.31 10.58
N TYR A 16 25.30 6.66 11.81
CA TYR A 16 26.18 7.21 12.84
C TYR A 16 27.29 6.23 13.22
N GLN A 17 26.97 4.96 13.47
CA GLN A 17 27.97 3.94 13.80
C GLN A 17 29.01 3.77 12.68
N GLU A 18 28.58 3.71 11.42
CA GLU A 18 29.49 3.62 10.27
C GLU A 18 30.43 4.83 10.17
N LEU A 19 29.94 6.04 10.49
CA LEU A 19 30.79 7.22 10.58
C LEU A 19 31.84 7.10 11.70
N GLN A 20 31.46 6.57 12.87
CA GLN A 20 32.39 6.37 13.98
C GLN A 20 33.47 5.33 13.63
N ASP A 21 33.07 4.22 13.01
CA ASP A 21 33.98 3.12 12.66
C ASP A 21 34.99 3.51 11.55
N ASN A 22 34.65 4.48 10.71
CA ASN A 22 35.48 4.95 9.59
C ASN A 22 36.13 6.32 9.84
N ALA A 23 36.08 6.83 11.07
CA ALA A 23 36.62 8.14 11.41
C ALA A 23 38.12 8.26 11.04
N PRO A 24 38.58 9.41 10.48
CA PRO A 24 37.81 10.63 10.21
C PRO A 24 37.16 10.63 8.81
N CYS A 25 35.82 10.69 8.76
CA CYS A 25 35.05 10.64 7.51
C CYS A 25 33.77 11.50 7.55
N TYR A 26 33.09 11.57 6.42
CA TYR A 26 31.75 12.15 6.30
C TYR A 26 30.91 11.34 5.31
N GLY A 27 29.59 11.45 5.39
CA GLY A 27 28.63 10.77 4.50
C GLY A 27 27.40 11.64 4.26
N GLU A 28 26.52 11.21 3.35
CA GLU A 28 25.32 11.95 2.98
C GLU A 28 24.08 11.09 3.23
N PHE A 29 23.17 11.59 4.07
CA PHE A 29 21.94 10.89 4.49
C PHE A 29 20.76 11.83 4.29
N ASN A 30 19.77 11.45 3.48
CA ASN A 30 18.61 12.28 3.15
C ASN A 30 18.99 13.73 2.77
N GLU A 31 19.95 13.88 1.86
CA GLU A 31 20.47 15.18 1.38
C GLU A 31 21.18 16.03 2.46
N LYS A 32 21.43 15.46 3.65
CA LYS A 32 22.20 16.11 4.73
C LYS A 32 23.58 15.49 4.82
N THR A 33 24.60 16.34 4.91
CA THR A 33 25.98 15.89 5.17
C THR A 33 26.18 15.66 6.67
N LEU A 34 26.62 14.45 7.02
CA LEU A 34 26.92 14.01 8.38
C LEU A 34 28.43 13.77 8.52
N TYR A 35 29.02 14.19 9.62
CA TYR A 35 30.46 14.06 9.87
C TYR A 35 30.72 13.09 11.02
N SER A 36 31.84 12.36 10.98
CA SER A 36 32.23 11.48 12.10
C SER A 36 32.52 12.24 13.40
N THR A 37 32.70 13.57 13.33
CA THR A 37 32.86 14.46 14.48
C THR A 37 31.54 14.94 15.06
N ASP A 38 30.42 14.75 14.37
CA ASP A 38 29.11 15.06 14.92
C ASP A 38 28.81 14.11 16.08
N SER A 39 28.15 14.60 17.13
CA SER A 39 27.50 13.77 18.12
C SER A 39 26.26 13.11 17.53
N LEU A 40 25.80 12.02 18.16
CA LEU A 40 24.57 11.33 17.76
C LEU A 40 23.37 12.28 17.74
N ASP A 41 23.27 13.19 18.71
CA ASP A 41 22.14 14.11 18.79
C ASP A 41 22.19 15.17 17.67
N GLU A 42 23.37 15.70 17.35
CA GLU A 42 23.54 16.62 16.22
C GLU A 42 23.16 15.96 14.89
N VAL A 43 23.48 14.68 14.69
CA VAL A 43 23.05 13.92 13.50
C VAL A 43 21.52 13.86 13.42
N PHE A 44 20.86 13.50 14.53
CA PHE A 44 19.40 13.41 14.57
C PHE A 44 18.73 14.77 14.35
N VAL A 45 19.24 15.84 14.96
CA VAL A 45 18.73 17.21 14.78
C VAL A 45 18.91 17.66 13.33
N LYS A 46 20.06 17.41 12.69
CA LYS A 46 20.32 17.79 11.29
C LYS A 46 19.34 17.14 10.30
N VAL A 47 19.01 15.87 10.52
CA VAL A 47 18.21 15.09 9.57
C VAL A 47 16.71 15.21 9.86
N THR A 48 16.33 15.21 11.13
CA THR A 48 14.92 15.09 11.54
C THR A 48 14.37 16.35 12.20
N GLY A 49 15.23 17.28 12.61
CA GLY A 49 14.87 18.46 13.40
C GLY A 49 14.56 18.17 14.87
N LYS A 50 14.81 16.94 15.33
CA LYS A 50 14.55 16.47 16.71
C LYS A 50 15.81 15.87 17.31
N SER A 51 15.94 15.96 18.63
CA SER A 51 16.92 15.16 19.38
C SER A 51 16.65 13.67 19.19
N LYS A 52 17.63 12.82 19.49
CA LYS A 52 17.44 11.37 19.43
C LYS A 52 16.27 10.91 20.31
N VAL A 53 16.21 11.40 21.54
CA VAL A 53 15.16 11.02 22.50
C VAL A 53 13.78 11.40 21.98
N GLU A 54 13.62 12.61 21.43
CA GLU A 54 12.35 13.05 20.84
C GLU A 54 11.98 12.24 19.59
N HIS A 55 12.96 11.89 18.75
CA HIS A 55 12.72 11.05 17.58
C HIS A 55 12.27 9.64 17.98
N ASP A 56 12.95 9.03 18.94
CA ASP A 56 12.63 7.68 19.44
C ASP A 56 11.23 7.65 20.07
N GLU A 57 10.88 8.66 20.88
CA GLU A 57 9.53 8.78 21.44
C GLU A 57 8.45 8.99 20.38
N TYR A 58 8.76 9.77 19.34
CA TYR A 58 7.85 9.99 18.21
C TYR A 58 7.58 8.68 17.45
N ILE A 59 8.63 7.91 17.16
CA ILE A 59 8.51 6.60 16.48
C ILE A 59 7.77 5.60 17.35
N ARG A 60 8.06 5.57 18.66
CA ARG A 60 7.32 4.72 19.60
C ARG A 60 5.82 4.99 19.57
N LYS A 61 5.41 6.26 19.62
CA LYS A 61 3.99 6.65 19.56
C LYS A 61 3.33 6.22 18.23
N ILE A 62 4.04 6.35 17.11
CA ILE A 62 3.54 5.88 15.81
C ILE A 62 3.33 4.37 15.82
N HIS A 63 4.30 3.59 16.32
CA HIS A 63 4.17 2.14 16.41
C HIS A 63 3.04 1.72 17.34
N GLU A 64 2.92 2.33 18.52
CA GLU A 64 1.82 2.05 19.45
C GLU A 64 0.44 2.35 18.83
N GLU A 65 0.32 3.46 18.10
CA GLU A 65 -0.93 3.80 17.41
C GLU A 65 -1.22 2.82 16.26
N TYR A 66 -0.19 2.44 15.49
CA TYR A 66 -0.32 1.45 14.43
C TYR A 66 -0.75 0.08 14.97
N ASP A 67 -0.06 -0.43 15.99
CA ASP A 67 -0.37 -1.72 16.62
C ASP A 67 -1.78 -1.73 17.20
N ARG A 68 -2.22 -0.62 17.80
CA ARG A 68 -3.60 -0.47 18.29
C ARG A 68 -4.60 -0.56 17.14
N LYS A 69 -4.41 0.23 16.07
CA LYS A 69 -5.30 0.23 14.89
C LYS A 69 -5.33 -1.14 14.21
N GLU A 70 -4.19 -1.80 14.11
CA GLU A 70 -4.03 -3.14 13.55
C GLU A 70 -4.79 -4.18 14.38
N ALA A 71 -4.66 -4.15 15.71
CA ALA A 71 -5.39 -5.03 16.61
C ALA A 71 -6.91 -4.79 16.54
N GLU A 72 -7.34 -3.53 16.56
CA GLU A 72 -8.75 -3.14 16.42
C GLU A 72 -9.33 -3.58 15.07
N PHE A 73 -8.56 -3.50 13.99
CA PHE A 73 -8.98 -3.96 12.67
C PHE A 73 -9.07 -5.49 12.62
N LYS A 74 -8.04 -6.21 13.10
CA LYS A 74 -8.03 -7.67 13.18
C LYS A 74 -9.20 -8.24 13.96
N ALA A 75 -9.60 -7.58 15.06
CA ALA A 75 -10.78 -7.95 15.82
C ALA A 75 -12.09 -7.87 15.02
N LYS A 76 -12.16 -7.00 14.00
CA LYS A 76 -13.32 -6.82 13.12
C LYS A 76 -13.34 -7.76 11.91
N ILE A 77 -12.22 -8.43 11.59
CA ILE A 77 -12.12 -9.29 10.41
C ILE A 77 -13.24 -10.35 10.33
N PRO A 78 -13.64 -11.04 11.42
CA PRO A 78 -14.73 -12.01 11.33
C PRO A 78 -16.07 -11.38 10.89
N GLN A 79 -16.40 -10.20 11.42
CA GLN A 79 -17.61 -9.47 11.05
C GLN A 79 -17.52 -8.97 9.60
N LEU A 80 -16.41 -8.32 9.24
CA LEU A 80 -16.18 -7.83 7.89
C LEU A 80 -16.21 -8.96 6.86
N THR A 81 -15.69 -10.14 7.21
CA THR A 81 -15.72 -11.31 6.34
C THR A 81 -17.15 -11.69 5.99
N GLU A 82 -18.03 -11.77 6.98
CA GLU A 82 -19.44 -12.08 6.74
C GLU A 82 -20.15 -10.99 5.92
N ASP A 83 -19.87 -9.72 6.23
CA ASP A 83 -20.44 -8.58 5.49
C ASP A 83 -20.04 -8.61 4.01
N TYR A 84 -18.76 -8.82 3.70
CA TYR A 84 -18.25 -8.92 2.33
C TYR A 84 -18.76 -10.15 1.60
N ARG A 85 -18.91 -11.28 2.30
CA ARG A 85 -19.56 -12.46 1.73
C ARG A 85 -20.96 -12.08 1.32
N LYS A 86 -21.80 -11.60 2.25
CA LYS A 86 -23.18 -11.22 1.97
C LYS A 86 -23.31 -10.22 0.82
N ARG A 87 -22.51 -9.16 0.80
CA ARG A 87 -22.53 -8.12 -0.25
C ARG A 87 -22.23 -8.65 -1.65
N ALA A 88 -21.38 -9.67 -1.77
CA ALA A 88 -21.06 -10.24 -3.07
C ALA A 88 -22.22 -10.98 -3.74
N ARG A 89 -23.22 -11.44 -2.97
CA ARG A 89 -24.35 -12.21 -3.52
C ARG A 89 -25.26 -11.26 -4.29
N GLY A 90 -25.44 -11.52 -5.58
CA GLY A 90 -26.14 -10.64 -6.50
C GLY A 90 -25.24 -9.65 -7.25
N ILE A 91 -23.96 -9.57 -6.90
CA ILE A 91 -22.95 -8.81 -7.64
C ILE A 91 -21.99 -9.77 -8.35
N ILE A 92 -21.36 -10.68 -7.61
CA ILE A 92 -20.39 -11.62 -8.17
C ILE A 92 -21.13 -12.85 -8.73
N PRO A 93 -20.79 -13.31 -9.95
CA PRO A 93 -21.35 -14.54 -10.52
C PRO A 93 -21.18 -15.75 -9.59
N GLU A 94 -22.17 -16.64 -9.55
CA GLU A 94 -22.23 -17.76 -8.60
C GLU A 94 -21.00 -18.68 -8.68
N GLU A 95 -20.47 -18.90 -9.90
CA GLU A 95 -19.28 -19.71 -10.16
C GLU A 95 -18.02 -19.17 -9.48
N HIS A 96 -18.00 -17.89 -9.10
CA HIS A 96 -16.87 -17.24 -8.44
C HIS A 96 -17.08 -17.02 -6.94
N LEU A 97 -18.30 -17.20 -6.40
CA LEU A 97 -18.60 -16.94 -4.99
C LEU A 97 -17.80 -17.82 -4.03
N LYS A 98 -17.55 -19.09 -4.39
CA LYS A 98 -16.71 -19.97 -3.56
C LYS A 98 -15.30 -19.40 -3.39
N TYR A 99 -14.69 -18.98 -4.49
CA TYR A 99 -13.35 -18.39 -4.46
C TYR A 99 -13.35 -17.06 -3.72
N TRP A 100 -14.38 -16.22 -3.91
CA TRP A 100 -14.57 -14.99 -3.14
C TRP A 100 -14.57 -15.26 -1.63
N ASP A 101 -15.38 -16.20 -1.16
CA ASP A 101 -15.52 -16.52 0.26
C ASP A 101 -14.23 -17.00 0.92
N GLU A 102 -13.41 -17.72 0.15
CA GLU A 102 -12.09 -18.21 0.56
C GLU A 102 -11.10 -17.06 0.68
N ILE A 103 -11.08 -16.11 -0.28
CA ILE A 103 -10.07 -15.05 -0.29
C ILE A 103 -10.39 -13.87 0.61
N VAL A 104 -11.66 -13.55 0.88
CA VAL A 104 -12.06 -12.39 1.70
C VAL A 104 -11.29 -12.30 3.03
N PRO A 105 -11.27 -13.33 3.91
CA PRO A 105 -10.54 -13.23 5.17
C PRO A 105 -9.01 -13.12 4.96
N ILE A 106 -8.48 -13.70 3.87
CA ILE A 106 -7.06 -13.60 3.53
C ILE A 106 -6.72 -12.15 3.13
N ARG A 107 -7.56 -11.53 2.30
CA ARG A 107 -7.38 -10.14 1.84
C ARG A 107 -7.53 -9.16 2.99
N LEU A 108 -8.55 -9.32 3.83
CA LEU A 108 -8.72 -8.50 5.03
C LEU A 108 -7.50 -8.58 5.95
N ASN A 109 -6.85 -9.73 6.05
CA ASN A 109 -5.67 -9.91 6.91
C ASN A 109 -4.33 -9.57 6.22
N ASP A 110 -4.34 -9.07 4.99
CA ASP A 110 -3.11 -8.68 4.29
C ASP A 110 -2.69 -7.22 4.57
N LEU A 111 -1.57 -6.80 3.96
CA LEU A 111 -0.98 -5.48 4.15
C LEU A 111 -1.91 -4.32 3.74
N TYR A 112 -2.85 -4.56 2.83
CA TYR A 112 -3.79 -3.57 2.31
C TYR A 112 -5.18 -3.67 2.95
N HIS A 113 -5.35 -4.56 3.93
CA HIS A 113 -6.59 -4.70 4.71
C HIS A 113 -7.84 -4.91 3.86
N GLY A 114 -7.69 -5.61 2.73
CA GLY A 114 -8.79 -5.92 1.81
C GLY A 114 -9.36 -4.71 1.07
N MET A 115 -8.58 -3.64 0.91
CA MET A 115 -8.95 -2.43 0.15
C MET A 115 -9.54 -2.76 -1.24
N GLU A 116 -9.02 -3.79 -1.91
CA GLU A 116 -9.44 -4.19 -3.24
C GLU A 116 -10.81 -4.87 -3.27
N LEU A 117 -11.33 -5.36 -2.14
CA LEU A 117 -12.63 -6.04 -2.08
C LEU A 117 -13.76 -5.09 -2.47
N ASP A 118 -13.78 -3.87 -1.91
CA ASP A 118 -14.75 -2.84 -2.29
C ASP A 118 -14.59 -2.43 -3.76
N CYS A 119 -13.35 -2.36 -4.23
CA CYS A 119 -13.05 -2.02 -5.61
C CYS A 119 -13.63 -3.06 -6.58
N TRP A 120 -13.40 -4.36 -6.31
CA TRP A 120 -13.93 -5.43 -7.14
C TRP A 120 -15.45 -5.45 -7.17
N LEU A 121 -16.12 -5.29 -6.02
CA LEU A 121 -17.58 -5.23 -5.98
C LEU A 121 -18.11 -4.10 -6.86
N ALA A 122 -17.55 -2.90 -6.74
CA ALA A 122 -17.98 -1.74 -7.52
C ALA A 122 -17.73 -1.92 -9.04
N PHE A 123 -16.57 -2.48 -9.42
CA PHE A 123 -16.28 -2.74 -10.83
C PHE A 123 -17.23 -3.79 -11.42
N ILE A 124 -17.45 -4.89 -10.72
CA ILE A 124 -18.31 -5.98 -11.19
C ILE A 124 -19.75 -5.49 -11.32
N GLU A 125 -20.23 -4.67 -10.38
CA GLU A 125 -21.57 -4.07 -10.46
C GLU A 125 -21.72 -3.17 -11.70
N ILE A 126 -20.72 -2.34 -12.03
CA ILE A 126 -20.71 -1.54 -13.27
C ILE A 126 -20.69 -2.45 -14.51
N LEU A 127 -19.88 -3.50 -14.47
CA LEU A 127 -19.73 -4.43 -15.60
C LEU A 127 -21.00 -5.25 -15.84
N ASN A 128 -21.75 -5.59 -14.80
CA ASN A 128 -23.00 -6.33 -14.89
C ASN A 128 -24.17 -5.51 -15.44
N ASP A 129 -24.06 -4.18 -15.55
CA ASP A 129 -25.11 -3.29 -16.08
C ASP A 129 -25.26 -3.43 -17.61
N THR A 130 -25.90 -4.52 -18.07
CA THR A 130 -26.10 -4.81 -19.49
C THR A 130 -27.06 -3.84 -20.18
N SER A 131 -27.69 -2.92 -19.46
CA SER A 131 -28.45 -1.82 -20.06
C SER A 131 -27.53 -0.80 -20.76
N LYS A 132 -26.25 -0.79 -20.42
CA LYS A 132 -25.23 0.09 -20.97
C LYS A 132 -24.35 -0.62 -21.99
N LYS A 133 -23.87 0.15 -22.97
CA LYS A 133 -22.87 -0.35 -23.93
C LYS A 133 -21.58 -0.70 -23.20
N GLU A 134 -20.84 -1.68 -23.72
CA GLU A 134 -19.56 -2.12 -23.14
C GLU A 134 -18.57 -0.95 -22.96
N LEU A 135 -18.39 -0.12 -23.98
CA LEU A 135 -17.49 1.03 -23.92
C LEU A 135 -17.85 2.01 -22.79
N GLU A 136 -19.15 2.27 -22.58
CA GLU A 136 -19.61 3.16 -21.49
C GLU A 136 -19.31 2.55 -20.11
N ARG A 137 -19.47 1.23 -19.95
CA ARG A 137 -19.08 0.52 -18.73
C ARG A 137 -17.57 0.63 -18.49
N PHE A 138 -16.76 0.44 -19.53
CA PHE A 138 -15.30 0.54 -19.43
C PHE A 138 -14.84 1.95 -19.07
N GLU A 139 -15.44 2.99 -19.66
CA GLU A 139 -15.14 4.38 -19.31
C GLU A 139 -15.47 4.69 -17.85
N ARG A 140 -16.61 4.20 -17.34
CA ARG A 140 -16.99 4.33 -15.93
C ARG A 140 -16.00 3.63 -15.01
N CYS A 141 -15.63 2.38 -15.33
CA CYS A 141 -14.61 1.65 -14.58
C CYS A 141 -13.26 2.38 -14.62
N ARG A 142 -12.80 2.88 -15.76
CA ARG A 142 -11.56 3.66 -15.85
C ARG A 142 -11.60 4.90 -14.95
N SER A 143 -12.70 5.66 -15.00
CA SER A 143 -12.86 6.84 -14.14
C SER A 143 -12.84 6.47 -12.66
N LEU A 144 -13.49 5.37 -12.27
CA LEU A 144 -13.47 4.87 -10.90
C LEU A 144 -12.04 4.47 -10.46
N PHE A 145 -11.32 3.73 -11.31
CA PHE A 145 -9.94 3.31 -11.03
C PHE A 145 -9.00 4.51 -10.85
N SER A 146 -9.09 5.52 -11.72
CA SER A 146 -8.29 6.75 -11.59
C SER A 146 -8.62 7.52 -10.30
N LYS A 147 -9.89 7.56 -9.89
CA LYS A 147 -10.31 8.21 -8.63
C LYS A 147 -9.81 7.48 -7.39
N GLN A 148 -9.66 6.16 -7.45
CA GLN A 148 -9.13 5.36 -6.35
C GLN A 148 -7.62 5.53 -6.15
N GLY A 149 -6.89 6.04 -7.16
CA GLY A 149 -5.49 6.42 -7.02
C GLY A 149 -4.52 5.25 -6.84
N HIS A 150 -4.89 4.05 -7.29
CA HIS A 150 -4.03 2.87 -7.20
C HIS A 150 -2.80 2.99 -8.11
N SER A 151 -1.65 2.50 -7.63
CA SER A 151 -0.40 2.45 -8.40
C SER A 151 0.44 1.25 -8.02
N GLY A 152 1.38 0.85 -8.88
CA GLY A 152 2.31 -0.25 -8.61
C GLY A 152 1.61 -1.55 -8.24
N MET A 153 1.96 -2.12 -7.07
CA MET A 153 1.45 -3.41 -6.61
C MET A 153 -0.05 -3.39 -6.34
N SER A 154 -0.61 -2.29 -5.81
CA SER A 154 -2.05 -2.23 -5.50
C SER A 154 -2.90 -2.24 -6.76
N ALA A 155 -2.45 -1.58 -7.83
CA ALA A 155 -3.08 -1.65 -9.15
C ALA A 155 -3.06 -3.08 -9.71
N GLY A 156 -1.91 -3.77 -9.58
CA GLY A 156 -1.77 -5.16 -10.00
C GLY A 156 -2.74 -6.11 -9.29
N LEU A 157 -2.95 -5.92 -7.98
CA LEU A 157 -3.93 -6.70 -7.22
C LEU A 157 -5.36 -6.51 -7.76
N VAL A 158 -5.78 -5.25 -7.93
CA VAL A 158 -7.11 -4.94 -8.48
C VAL A 158 -7.30 -5.61 -9.84
N PHE A 159 -6.33 -5.48 -10.75
CA PHE A 159 -6.40 -6.07 -12.09
C PHE A 159 -6.48 -7.60 -12.05
N SER A 160 -5.71 -8.25 -11.16
CA SER A 160 -5.74 -9.71 -11.03
C SER A 160 -7.12 -10.23 -10.61
N GLY A 161 -7.80 -9.54 -9.69
CA GLY A 161 -9.15 -9.91 -9.29
C GLY A 161 -10.19 -9.64 -10.38
N LEU A 162 -10.09 -8.55 -11.13
CA LEU A 162 -11.01 -8.27 -12.24
C LEU A 162 -10.99 -9.40 -13.28
N LYS A 163 -9.80 -9.84 -13.68
CA LYS A 163 -9.61 -10.98 -14.59
C LYS A 163 -10.17 -12.29 -14.05
N ARG A 164 -10.22 -12.42 -12.72
CA ARG A 164 -10.71 -13.62 -12.03
C ARG A 164 -12.22 -13.63 -11.85
N PHE A 165 -12.83 -12.47 -11.60
CA PHE A 165 -14.23 -12.37 -11.17
C PHE A 165 -15.20 -11.93 -12.27
N HIS A 166 -14.72 -11.48 -13.43
CA HIS A 166 -15.60 -11.05 -14.51
C HIS A 166 -15.04 -11.42 -15.91
N PRO A 167 -15.87 -11.94 -16.83
CA PRO A 167 -15.44 -12.32 -18.19
C PRO A 167 -14.79 -11.18 -18.99
N LEU A 168 -15.31 -9.96 -18.84
CA LEU A 168 -14.74 -8.75 -19.45
C LEU A 168 -13.49 -8.20 -18.73
N GLY A 169 -13.04 -8.86 -17.65
CA GLY A 169 -11.95 -8.37 -16.81
C GLY A 169 -10.64 -8.17 -17.57
N GLU A 170 -10.27 -9.09 -18.45
CA GLU A 170 -9.06 -8.97 -19.28
C GLU A 170 -9.12 -7.76 -20.21
N MET A 171 -10.26 -7.59 -20.89
CA MET A 171 -10.49 -6.47 -21.82
C MET A 171 -10.50 -5.12 -21.08
N LEU A 172 -11.15 -5.05 -19.92
CA LEU A 172 -11.16 -3.84 -19.10
C LEU A 172 -9.74 -3.46 -18.66
N VAL A 173 -8.95 -4.44 -18.21
CA VAL A 173 -7.56 -4.19 -17.79
C VAL A 173 -6.71 -3.67 -18.96
N SER A 174 -6.88 -4.22 -20.17
CA SER A 174 -6.20 -3.68 -21.36
C SER A 174 -6.63 -2.23 -21.61
N TYR A 175 -7.93 -1.96 -21.61
CA TYR A 175 -8.48 -0.63 -21.86
C TYR A 175 -7.96 0.43 -20.88
N ILE A 176 -7.87 0.09 -19.58
CA ILE A 176 -7.31 0.99 -18.56
C ILE A 176 -5.82 1.23 -18.82
N ASN A 177 -5.04 0.18 -19.09
CA ASN A 177 -3.60 0.30 -19.31
C ASN A 177 -3.24 1.08 -20.58
N ASP A 178 -3.98 0.87 -21.67
CA ASP A 178 -3.74 1.58 -22.93
C ASP A 178 -4.04 3.07 -22.79
N SER A 179 -5.02 3.43 -21.96
CA SER A 179 -5.35 4.81 -21.62
C SER A 179 -4.33 5.52 -20.73
N ILE A 180 -3.53 4.77 -19.96
CA ILE A 180 -2.47 5.32 -19.08
C ILE A 180 -1.19 5.60 -19.89
N LYS A 181 -1.00 4.89 -21.00
CA LYS A 181 0.17 5.04 -21.89
C LYS A 181 -0.01 6.13 -22.94
N ALA A 182 -1.24 6.59 -23.17
CA ALA A 182 -1.60 7.66 -24.11
C ALA A 182 -1.49 9.04 -23.45
#